data_AF-A0A918LNQ4-F1
#
_entry.id   AF-A0A918LNQ4-F1
#
_cell.length_a   1.000
_cell.length_b   1.000
_cell.length_c   1.000
_cell.angle_alpha   90.00
_cell.angle_beta   90.00
_cell.angle_gamma   90.00
#
_symmetry.space_group_name_H-M   'P 1'
#
loop_
_entity.id
_entity.type
_entity.pdbx_description
1 polymer ?
#
loop_
_entity_poly.entity_id
_entity_poly.type
_entity_poly.pdbx_seq_one_letter_code
_entity_poly.pdbx_strand_id
1 'polypeptide(L)'
;MAAVVGTPDPELRRTAVFALQTLAVAVGYYVAGRLGLVRQLVVEGAVFTPIWPPTGVAVACLLIFGIRSWLGIALGVLLVILSITPLRPVALVIVAGNTLAPVCAYLLLRRVGFRADLARLRDGLALVFLGALTAMLVSSTVGVGLLVLTDRLAAGSFWAVFLAWWVGDAMGVLIVTPVLLMFHRAQWSQRPTRWKEAMGLALISLAAVPFATRSPISLLFLVYPLLIWAALRFQLAGSMLCALFTSVMATVAATDAVGPFARMNRVEVMIKLQAFNGTMALTALLLSAVIMEQRNTRRSVERACQELVEVLEHLTADDNRPSPYDPPPFGRDGPHKRDGFP
;
A
#
# COMPACT_ATOMS: atom_id res chain seq x y z
N MET A 1 13.82 -53.42 11.45
CA MET A 1 13.03 -52.80 10.37
C MET A 1 12.94 -51.31 10.63
N ALA A 2 13.89 -50.54 10.10
CA ALA A 2 13.82 -49.09 10.15
C ALA A 2 12.84 -48.62 9.07
N ALA A 3 11.73 -48.02 9.46
CA ALA A 3 10.78 -47.43 8.55
C ALA A 3 11.45 -46.26 7.84
N VAL A 4 11.75 -46.43 6.55
CA VAL A 4 12.09 -45.35 5.65
C VAL A 4 10.86 -44.46 5.57
N VAL A 5 10.85 -43.37 6.34
CA VAL A 5 9.89 -42.28 6.17
C VAL A 5 10.19 -41.68 4.80
N GLY A 6 9.45 -42.17 3.80
CA GLY A 6 9.54 -41.66 2.43
C GLY A 6 9.28 -40.15 2.45
N THR A 7 10.30 -39.38 2.09
CA THR A 7 10.12 -37.95 1.82
C THR A 7 9.03 -37.81 0.77
N PRO A 8 7.96 -37.01 1.02
CA PRO A 8 6.85 -36.90 0.08
C PRO A 8 7.36 -36.45 -1.30
N ASP A 9 6.78 -37.05 -2.35
CA ASP A 9 7.13 -36.76 -3.74
C ASP A 9 7.18 -35.23 -3.98
N PRO A 10 8.23 -34.71 -4.65
CA PRO A 10 8.38 -33.27 -4.87
C PRO A 10 7.21 -32.65 -5.65
N GLU A 11 6.52 -33.44 -6.48
CA GLU A 11 5.28 -33.02 -7.18
C GLU A 11 4.08 -32.87 -6.24
N LEU A 12 3.92 -33.81 -5.30
CA LEU A 12 2.89 -33.76 -4.27
C LEU A 12 3.07 -32.54 -3.36
N ARG A 13 4.32 -32.25 -2.98
CA ARG A 13 4.66 -31.06 -2.19
C ARG A 13 4.34 -29.77 -2.95
N ARG A 14 4.67 -29.69 -4.25
CA ARG A 14 4.38 -28.50 -5.07
C ARG A 14 2.88 -28.27 -5.24
N THR A 15 2.13 -29.34 -5.46
CA THR A 15 0.66 -29.29 -5.59
C THR A 15 0.01 -28.90 -4.26
N ALA A 16 0.45 -29.47 -3.14
CA ALA A 16 -0.04 -29.14 -1.81
C ALA A 16 0.24 -27.67 -1.44
N VAL A 17 1.44 -27.17 -1.73
CA VAL A 17 1.78 -25.75 -1.50
C VAL A 17 0.90 -24.84 -2.35
N PHE A 18 0.70 -25.18 -3.61
CA PHE A 18 -0.18 -24.41 -4.49
C PHE A 18 -1.63 -24.40 -4.00
N ALA A 19 -2.19 -25.56 -3.64
CA ALA A 19 -3.55 -25.68 -3.09
C ALA A 19 -3.71 -24.89 -1.78
N LEU A 20 -2.74 -25.00 -0.86
CA LEU A 20 -2.75 -24.27 0.41
C LEU A 20 -2.68 -22.76 0.18
N GLN A 21 -1.85 -22.31 -0.75
CA GLN A 21 -1.72 -20.91 -1.13
C GLN A 21 -3.01 -20.38 -1.76
N THR A 22 -3.61 -21.12 -2.69
CA THR A 22 -4.91 -20.80 -3.29
C THR A 22 -5.99 -20.67 -2.22
N LEU A 23 -6.04 -21.61 -1.27
CA LEU A 23 -6.99 -21.59 -0.16
C LEU A 23 -6.76 -20.39 0.77
N ALA A 24 -5.51 -20.10 1.12
CA ALA A 24 -5.16 -18.95 1.96
C ALA A 24 -5.57 -17.62 1.31
N VAL A 25 -5.34 -17.47 0.00
CA VAL A 25 -5.78 -16.29 -0.77
C VAL A 25 -7.31 -16.20 -0.80
N ALA A 26 -8.01 -17.32 -1.03
CA ALA A 26 -9.47 -17.36 -1.03
C ALA A 26 -10.06 -16.97 0.32
N VAL A 27 -9.52 -17.51 1.42
CA VAL A 27 -9.93 -17.17 2.79
C VAL A 27 -9.63 -15.71 3.10
N GLY A 28 -8.45 -15.21 2.75
CA GLY A 28 -8.08 -13.81 2.95
C GLY A 28 -9.02 -12.85 2.22
N TYR A 29 -9.34 -13.15 0.95
CA TYR A 29 -10.32 -12.39 0.17
C TYR A 29 -11.71 -12.45 0.80
N TYR A 30 -12.17 -13.65 1.18
CA TYR A 30 -13.48 -13.86 1.78
C TYR A 30 -13.64 -13.11 3.10
N VAL A 31 -12.67 -13.22 4.01
CA VAL A 31 -12.69 -12.52 5.31
C VAL A 31 -12.68 -11.01 5.10
N ALA A 32 -11.83 -10.51 4.20
CA ALA A 32 -11.82 -9.09 3.83
C ALA A 32 -13.18 -8.63 3.27
N GLY A 33 -13.87 -9.51 2.53
CA GLY A 33 -15.16 -9.24 1.93
C GLY A 33 -16.25 -9.19 2.99
N ARG A 34 -16.26 -10.16 3.90
CA ARG A 34 -17.15 -10.17 5.06
C ARG A 34 -16.95 -8.92 5.92
N LEU A 35 -15.71 -8.53 6.19
CA LEU A 35 -15.40 -7.30 6.93
C LEU A 35 -15.92 -6.04 6.23
N GLY A 36 -15.74 -5.94 4.91
CA GLY A 36 -16.32 -4.85 4.11
C GLY A 36 -17.85 -4.81 4.21
N LEU A 37 -18.49 -5.99 4.16
CA LEU A 37 -19.95 -6.13 4.24
C LEU A 37 -20.54 -5.86 5.63
N VAL A 38 -19.77 -5.95 6.73
CA VAL A 38 -20.25 -5.57 8.07
C VAL A 38 -20.69 -4.10 8.11
N ARG A 39 -20.07 -3.24 7.30
CA ARG A 39 -20.36 -1.81 7.19
C ARG A 39 -20.85 -1.42 5.79
N GLN A 40 -21.72 -2.24 5.21
CA GLN A 40 -22.32 -1.98 3.90
C GLN A 40 -23.27 -0.78 3.92
N LEU A 41 -23.25 0.01 2.85
CA LEU A 41 -24.28 1.00 2.53
C LEU A 41 -25.11 0.47 1.35
N VAL A 42 -26.43 0.62 1.42
CA VAL A 42 -27.34 0.17 0.36
C VAL A 42 -28.06 1.38 -0.21
N VAL A 43 -27.80 1.70 -1.48
CA VAL A 43 -28.54 2.70 -2.26
C VAL A 43 -29.14 2.03 -3.48
N GLU A 44 -30.45 2.23 -3.68
CA GLU A 44 -31.20 1.70 -4.83
C GLU A 44 -31.02 0.18 -5.06
N GLY A 45 -30.94 -0.61 -4.00
CA GLY A 45 -30.80 -2.07 -4.09
C GLY A 45 -29.39 -2.56 -4.42
N ALA A 46 -28.44 -1.66 -4.74
CA ALA A 46 -27.03 -1.97 -4.88
C ALA A 46 -26.34 -1.89 -3.50
N VAL A 47 -25.73 -3.00 -3.10
CA VAL A 47 -24.85 -3.05 -1.93
C VAL A 47 -23.47 -2.54 -2.35
N PHE A 48 -22.99 -1.47 -1.73
CA PHE A 48 -21.62 -1.01 -1.93
C PHE A 48 -20.97 -0.59 -0.62
N THR A 49 -19.66 -0.75 -0.61
CA THR A 49 -18.80 -0.46 0.53
C THR A 49 -17.87 0.69 0.14
N PRO A 50 -17.83 1.80 0.89
CA PRO A 50 -16.95 2.95 0.58
C PRO A 50 -15.47 2.60 0.42
N ILE A 51 -15.06 1.49 1.04
CA ILE A 51 -13.78 0.81 0.82
C ILE A 51 -14.15 -0.64 0.59
N TRP A 52 -13.62 -1.27 -0.47
CA TRP A 52 -13.73 -2.72 -0.68
C TRP A 52 -12.38 -3.39 -0.42
N PRO A 53 -12.09 -3.81 0.84
CA PRO A 53 -10.83 -4.44 1.20
C PRO A 53 -10.40 -5.64 0.34
N PRO A 54 -11.31 -6.51 -0.15
CA PRO A 54 -10.94 -7.69 -0.94
C PRO A 54 -10.10 -7.38 -2.17
N THR A 55 -10.42 -6.29 -2.86
CA THR A 55 -9.69 -5.89 -4.07
C THR A 55 -8.24 -5.56 -3.76
N GLY A 56 -7.98 -4.89 -2.64
CA GLY A 56 -6.61 -4.63 -2.19
C GLY A 56 -5.88 -5.90 -1.72
N VAL A 57 -6.58 -6.83 -1.06
CA VAL A 57 -6.03 -8.16 -0.76
C VAL A 57 -5.65 -8.90 -2.04
N ALA A 58 -6.52 -8.88 -3.05
CA ALA A 58 -6.29 -9.54 -4.33
C ALA A 58 -5.04 -8.99 -5.04
N VAL A 59 -4.91 -7.65 -5.15
CA VAL A 59 -3.72 -7.03 -5.75
C VAL A 59 -2.46 -7.33 -4.93
N ALA A 60 -2.52 -7.26 -3.60
CA ALA A 60 -1.38 -7.60 -2.75
C ALA A 60 -0.94 -9.05 -2.93
N CYS A 61 -1.88 -9.99 -2.91
CA CYS A 61 -1.60 -11.40 -3.16
C CYS A 61 -0.97 -11.60 -4.54
N LEU A 62 -1.52 -11.01 -5.61
CA LEU A 62 -0.90 -11.12 -6.94
C LEU A 62 0.52 -10.56 -6.99
N LEU A 63 0.81 -9.47 -6.29
CA LEU A 63 2.15 -8.88 -6.22
C LEU A 63 3.14 -9.71 -5.39
N ILE A 64 2.68 -10.37 -4.33
CA ILE A 64 3.52 -11.20 -3.43
C ILE A 64 3.76 -12.59 -4.02
N PHE A 65 2.67 -13.22 -4.47
CA PHE A 65 2.61 -14.64 -4.84
C PHE A 65 2.62 -14.88 -6.34
N GLY A 66 2.48 -13.80 -7.13
CA GLY A 66 2.43 -13.85 -8.59
C GLY A 66 1.05 -14.21 -9.15
N ILE A 67 1.00 -14.29 -10.48
CA ILE A 67 -0.24 -14.48 -11.26
C ILE A 67 -1.06 -15.68 -10.80
N ARG A 68 -0.41 -16.77 -10.36
CA ARG A 68 -1.04 -18.03 -9.94
C ARG A 68 -2.11 -17.88 -8.85
N SER A 69 -2.07 -16.79 -8.09
CA SER A 69 -3.05 -16.47 -7.04
C SER A 69 -4.45 -16.15 -7.57
N TRP A 70 -4.60 -15.91 -8.88
CA TRP A 70 -5.88 -15.55 -9.50
C TRP A 70 -6.98 -16.58 -9.23
N LEU A 71 -6.64 -17.87 -9.13
CA LEU A 71 -7.59 -18.92 -8.78
C LEU A 71 -8.12 -18.79 -7.35
N GLY A 72 -7.24 -18.42 -6.40
CA GLY A 72 -7.65 -18.16 -5.02
C GLY A 72 -8.55 -16.93 -4.93
N ILE A 73 -8.26 -15.90 -5.73
CA ILE A 73 -9.10 -14.71 -5.83
C ILE A 73 -10.48 -15.07 -6.38
N ALA A 74 -10.55 -15.79 -7.50
CA ALA A 74 -11.82 -16.23 -8.09
C ALA A 74 -12.68 -17.04 -7.10
N LEU A 75 -12.06 -17.98 -6.38
CA LEU A 75 -12.73 -18.74 -5.33
C LEU A 75 -13.21 -17.84 -4.19
N GLY A 76 -12.38 -16.91 -3.73
CA GLY A 76 -12.75 -15.93 -2.69
C GLY A 76 -13.94 -15.07 -3.12
N VAL A 77 -13.93 -14.54 -4.35
CA VAL A 77 -15.03 -13.75 -4.92
C VAL A 77 -16.31 -14.58 -4.98
N LEU A 78 -16.22 -15.83 -5.45
CA LEU A 78 -17.35 -16.74 -5.50
C LEU A 78 -17.96 -16.99 -4.12
N LEU A 79 -17.13 -17.25 -3.10
CA LEU A 79 -17.58 -17.45 -1.72
C LEU A 79 -18.27 -16.21 -1.15
N VAL A 80 -17.75 -15.01 -1.45
CA VAL A 80 -18.39 -13.75 -1.03
C VAL A 80 -19.76 -13.63 -1.69
N ILE A 81 -19.86 -13.84 -3.01
CA ILE A 81 -21.13 -13.73 -3.74
C ILE A 81 -22.16 -14.75 -3.24
N LEU A 82 -21.75 -16.00 -3.03
CA LEU A 82 -22.60 -17.05 -2.46
C LEU A 82 -23.12 -16.70 -1.05
N SER A 83 -22.41 -15.87 -0.30
CA SER A 83 -22.86 -15.41 1.02
C SER A 83 -23.91 -14.29 0.96
N ILE A 84 -24.12 -13.68 -0.22
CA ILE A 84 -25.05 -12.56 -0.42
C ILE A 84 -26.26 -13.00 -1.23
N THR A 85 -26.07 -13.82 -2.26
CA THR A 85 -27.11 -14.16 -3.24
C THR A 85 -26.96 -15.61 -3.74
N PRO A 86 -28.07 -16.30 -4.09
CA PRO A 86 -27.99 -17.63 -4.68
C PRO A 86 -27.23 -17.61 -6.02
N LEU A 87 -26.57 -18.73 -6.33
CA LEU A 87 -25.79 -18.88 -7.55
C LEU A 87 -26.71 -18.77 -8.78
N ARG A 88 -26.49 -17.74 -9.59
CA ARG A 88 -27.13 -17.55 -10.89
C ARG A 88 -26.04 -17.41 -11.95
N PRO A 89 -26.30 -17.69 -13.24
CA PRO A 89 -25.29 -17.51 -14.29
C PRO A 89 -24.68 -16.11 -14.31
N VAL A 90 -25.50 -15.10 -14.01
CA VAL A 90 -25.11 -13.69 -13.83
C VAL A 90 -24.01 -13.51 -12.78
N ALA A 91 -24.01 -14.31 -11.70
CA ALA A 91 -22.99 -14.25 -10.66
C ALA A 91 -21.59 -14.59 -11.19
N LEU A 92 -21.48 -15.49 -12.18
CA LEU A 92 -20.19 -15.87 -12.77
C LEU A 92 -19.55 -14.71 -13.53
N VAL A 93 -20.36 -13.83 -14.14
CA VAL A 93 -19.87 -12.62 -14.80
C VAL A 93 -19.29 -11.63 -13.77
N ILE A 94 -19.94 -11.50 -12.61
CA ILE A 94 -19.42 -10.68 -11.49
C ILE A 94 -18.13 -11.29 -10.95
N VAL A 95 -18.06 -12.61 -10.78
CA VAL A 95 -16.82 -13.31 -10.38
C VAL A 95 -15.69 -13.02 -11.36
N ALA A 96 -15.97 -13.14 -12.66
CA ALA A 96 -14.99 -12.87 -13.70
C ALA A 96 -14.50 -11.42 -13.66
N GLY A 97 -15.40 -10.44 -13.60
CA GLY A 97 -15.05 -9.01 -13.56
C GLY A 97 -14.19 -8.64 -12.34
N ASN A 98 -14.58 -9.10 -11.15
CA ASN A 98 -13.87 -8.83 -9.90
C ASN A 98 -12.55 -9.62 -9.76
N THR A 99 -12.36 -10.68 -10.54
CA THR A 99 -11.07 -11.40 -10.63
C THR A 99 -10.16 -10.77 -11.68
N LEU A 100 -10.71 -10.38 -12.83
CA LEU A 100 -9.98 -9.79 -13.94
C LEU A 100 -9.40 -8.43 -13.56
N ALA A 101 -10.11 -7.59 -12.82
CA ALA A 101 -9.62 -6.26 -12.43
C ALA A 101 -8.29 -6.31 -11.64
N PRO A 102 -8.15 -7.08 -10.54
CA PRO A 102 -6.85 -7.28 -9.88
C PRO A 102 -5.78 -7.91 -10.76
N VAL A 103 -6.14 -8.83 -11.65
CA VAL A 103 -5.21 -9.43 -12.62
C VAL A 103 -4.68 -8.38 -13.60
N CYS A 104 -5.56 -7.53 -14.13
CA CYS A 104 -5.18 -6.38 -14.97
C CYS A 104 -4.26 -5.44 -14.22
N ALA A 105 -4.56 -5.12 -12.95
CA ALA A 105 -3.69 -4.31 -12.10
C ALA A 105 -2.29 -4.93 -12.00
N TYR A 106 -2.19 -6.21 -11.67
CA TYR A 106 -0.92 -6.93 -11.60
C TYR A 106 -0.13 -6.88 -12.91
N LEU A 107 -0.78 -7.12 -14.05
CA LEU A 107 -0.13 -7.12 -15.36
C LEU A 107 0.38 -5.73 -15.75
N LEU A 108 -0.41 -4.68 -15.51
CA LEU A 108 -0.01 -3.29 -15.77
C LEU A 108 1.17 -2.88 -14.89
N LEU A 109 1.12 -3.18 -13.59
CA LEU A 109 2.19 -2.90 -12.64
C LEU A 109 3.48 -3.64 -13.01
N ARG A 110 3.38 -4.91 -13.42
CA ARG A 110 4.53 -5.69 -13.86
C ARG A 110 5.16 -5.11 -15.12
N ARG A 111 4.38 -4.62 -16.09
CA ARG A 111 4.90 -4.01 -17.32
C ARG A 111 5.73 -2.76 -17.08
N VAL A 112 5.42 -1.99 -16.04
CA VAL A 112 6.20 -0.80 -15.68
C VAL A 112 7.36 -1.08 -14.72
N GLY A 113 7.62 -2.35 -14.41
CA GLY A 113 8.70 -2.76 -13.50
C GLY A 113 8.46 -2.39 -12.04
N PHE A 114 7.18 -2.41 -11.62
CA PHE A 114 6.77 -2.04 -10.26
C PHE A 114 7.53 -2.83 -9.19
N ARG A 115 8.04 -2.12 -8.19
CA ARG A 115 8.67 -2.71 -7.00
C ARG A 115 7.76 -2.58 -5.79
N ALA A 116 7.50 -3.71 -5.15
CA ALA A 116 6.66 -3.79 -3.96
C ALA A 116 7.30 -3.19 -2.68
N ASP A 117 8.52 -2.65 -2.75
CA ASP A 117 9.09 -1.85 -1.65
C ASP A 117 8.51 -0.43 -1.61
N LEU A 118 7.82 0.01 -2.67
CA LEU A 118 7.32 1.38 -2.83
C LEU A 118 8.42 2.43 -2.56
N ALA A 119 9.68 2.05 -2.82
CA ALA A 119 10.83 2.89 -2.52
C ALA A 119 11.01 4.01 -3.54
N ARG A 120 10.28 3.94 -4.67
CA ARG A 120 10.33 4.90 -5.77
C ARG A 120 8.98 5.57 -5.96
N LEU A 121 9.03 6.83 -6.36
CA LEU A 121 7.82 7.59 -6.69
C LEU A 121 7.01 6.91 -7.79
N ARG A 122 7.72 6.42 -8.81
CA ARG A 122 7.13 5.69 -9.94
C ARG A 122 6.29 4.50 -9.48
N ASP A 123 6.70 3.78 -8.44
CA ASP A 123 5.95 2.63 -7.93
C ASP A 123 4.64 3.08 -7.27
N GLY A 124 4.69 4.10 -6.42
CA GLY A 124 3.49 4.71 -5.84
C GLY A 124 2.52 5.23 -6.90
N LEU A 125 3.00 6.00 -7.88
CA LEU A 125 2.17 6.51 -8.98
C LEU A 125 1.61 5.38 -9.86
N ALA A 126 2.40 4.34 -10.13
CA ALA A 126 1.92 3.17 -10.87
C ALA A 126 0.81 2.45 -10.11
N LEU A 127 0.94 2.25 -8.79
CA LEU A 127 -0.10 1.65 -7.96
C LEU A 127 -1.41 2.43 -8.03
N VAL A 128 -1.33 3.76 -8.06
CA VAL A 128 -2.51 4.62 -8.20
C VAL A 128 -3.11 4.55 -9.57
N PHE A 129 -2.38 5.01 -10.57
CA PHE A 129 -2.96 5.25 -11.88
C PHE A 129 -3.27 3.92 -12.55
N LEU A 130 -2.33 2.97 -12.53
CA LEU A 130 -2.51 1.69 -13.20
C LEU A 130 -3.27 0.68 -12.34
N GLY A 131 -2.91 0.57 -11.06
CA GLY A 131 -3.46 -0.44 -10.15
C GLY A 131 -4.86 -0.10 -9.66
N ALA A 132 -5.07 1.12 -9.16
CA ALA A 132 -6.33 1.51 -8.53
C ALA A 132 -7.29 2.17 -9.52
N LEU A 133 -6.85 3.17 -10.29
CA LEU A 133 -7.75 3.95 -11.14
C LEU A 133 -8.07 3.22 -12.46
N THR A 134 -7.06 2.78 -13.22
CA THR A 134 -7.29 2.15 -14.53
C THR A 134 -7.83 0.74 -14.41
N ALA A 135 -7.19 -0.13 -13.62
CA ALA A 135 -7.58 -1.54 -13.59
C ALA A 135 -8.97 -1.78 -12.97
N MET A 136 -9.39 -0.96 -12.01
CA MET A 136 -10.71 -1.09 -11.38
C MET A 136 -11.86 -0.61 -12.28
N LEU A 137 -11.59 0.07 -13.39
CA LEU A 137 -12.62 0.31 -14.41
C LEU A 137 -13.19 -1.01 -14.93
N VAL A 138 -12.41 -2.09 -14.96
CA VAL A 138 -12.85 -3.41 -15.41
C VAL A 138 -13.95 -3.96 -14.50
N SER A 139 -13.75 -3.96 -13.18
CA SER A 139 -14.73 -4.50 -12.24
C SER A 139 -16.01 -3.68 -12.24
N SER A 140 -15.91 -2.35 -12.23
CA SER A 140 -17.07 -1.46 -12.21
C SER A 140 -17.86 -1.49 -13.52
N THR A 141 -17.19 -1.58 -14.67
CA THR A 141 -17.86 -1.70 -15.98
C THR A 141 -18.61 -3.02 -16.07
N VAL A 142 -17.98 -4.13 -15.68
CA VAL A 142 -18.61 -5.46 -15.72
C VAL A 142 -19.77 -5.53 -14.71
N GLY A 143 -19.55 -5.07 -13.47
CA GLY A 143 -20.56 -5.11 -12.40
C GLY A 143 -21.78 -4.25 -12.71
N VAL A 144 -21.58 -2.96 -13.01
CA VAL A 144 -22.69 -2.03 -13.26
C VAL A 144 -23.33 -2.28 -14.63
N GLY A 145 -22.55 -2.60 -15.66
CA GLY A 145 -23.08 -2.99 -16.96
C GLY A 145 -24.03 -4.18 -16.85
N LEU A 146 -23.69 -5.18 -16.03
CA LEU A 146 -24.55 -6.32 -15.78
C LEU A 146 -25.83 -5.97 -15.00
N LEU A 147 -25.76 -5.03 -14.04
CA LEU A 147 -26.94 -4.56 -13.33
C LEU A 147 -27.93 -3.86 -14.25
N VAL A 148 -27.45 -3.06 -15.21
CA VAL A 148 -28.30 -2.42 -16.22
C VAL A 148 -28.88 -3.48 -17.17
N LEU A 149 -28.05 -4.40 -17.67
CA LEU A 149 -28.50 -5.47 -18.59
C LEU A 149 -29.51 -6.46 -17.97
N THR A 150 -29.59 -6.51 -16.64
CA THR A 150 -30.52 -7.38 -15.91
C THR A 150 -31.72 -6.63 -15.33
N ASP A 151 -31.93 -5.37 -15.76
CA ASP A 151 -32.99 -4.46 -15.29
C ASP A 151 -33.02 -4.28 -13.76
N ARG A 152 -31.85 -4.43 -13.12
CA ARG A 152 -31.68 -4.25 -11.67
C ARG A 152 -31.25 -2.83 -11.30
N LEU A 153 -30.87 -2.02 -12.27
CA LEU A 153 -30.46 -0.64 -12.08
C LEU A 153 -31.05 0.25 -13.19
N ALA A 154 -31.68 1.35 -12.79
CA ALA A 154 -32.17 2.34 -13.74
C ALA A 154 -30.99 3.03 -14.45
N ALA A 155 -31.12 3.29 -15.75
CA ALA A 155 -30.06 3.94 -16.53
C ALA A 155 -29.66 5.33 -15.96
N GLY A 156 -30.59 6.03 -15.31
CA GLY A 156 -30.33 7.33 -14.67
C GLY A 156 -29.38 7.26 -13.47
N SER A 157 -29.29 6.12 -12.77
CA SER A 157 -28.37 5.93 -11.64
C SER A 157 -27.05 5.23 -12.00
N PHE A 158 -26.83 4.96 -13.29
CA PHE A 158 -25.62 4.31 -13.80
C PHE A 158 -24.34 4.97 -13.27
N TRP A 159 -24.18 6.28 -13.47
CA TRP A 159 -22.95 6.99 -13.11
C TRP A 159 -22.72 7.03 -11.60
N ALA A 160 -23.78 7.18 -10.82
CA ALA A 160 -23.68 7.22 -9.36
C ALA A 160 -23.19 5.87 -8.82
N VAL A 161 -23.76 4.76 -9.29
CA VAL A 161 -23.36 3.41 -8.85
C VAL A 161 -22.00 3.02 -9.44
N PHE A 162 -21.71 3.39 -10.69
CA PHE A 162 -20.41 3.16 -11.32
C PHE A 162 -19.27 3.82 -10.55
N LEU A 163 -19.40 5.12 -10.25
CA LEU A 163 -18.40 5.86 -9.49
C LEU A 163 -18.26 5.29 -8.08
N ALA A 164 -19.37 4.87 -7.46
CA ALA A 164 -19.34 4.27 -6.14
C ALA A 164 -18.57 2.96 -6.07
N TRP A 165 -18.85 2.07 -7.02
CA TRP A 165 -18.14 0.81 -7.13
C TRP A 165 -16.66 1.04 -7.40
N TRP A 166 -16.36 1.90 -8.39
CA TRP A 166 -15.00 2.19 -8.82
C TRP A 166 -14.15 2.82 -7.73
N VAL A 167 -14.67 3.81 -7.02
CA VAL A 167 -13.97 4.45 -5.89
C VAL A 167 -13.77 3.44 -4.76
N GLY A 168 -14.77 2.62 -4.43
CA GLY A 168 -14.66 1.60 -3.39
C GLY A 168 -13.54 0.59 -3.66
N ASP A 169 -13.47 0.09 -4.90
CA ASP A 169 -12.40 -0.81 -5.36
C ASP A 169 -11.03 -0.12 -5.38
N ALA A 170 -10.96 1.10 -5.92
CA ALA A 170 -9.73 1.87 -5.97
C ALA A 170 -9.18 2.15 -4.56
N MET A 171 -10.04 2.54 -3.61
CA MET A 171 -9.65 2.74 -2.21
C MET A 171 -9.19 1.43 -1.56
N GLY A 172 -9.85 0.31 -1.88
CA GLY A 172 -9.37 -1.02 -1.49
C GLY A 172 -7.91 -1.23 -1.90
N VAL A 173 -7.58 -0.95 -3.16
CA VAL A 173 -6.20 -1.06 -3.67
C VAL A 173 -5.26 -0.09 -2.98
N LEU A 174 -5.60 1.20 -2.92
CA LEU A 174 -4.71 2.25 -2.41
C LEU A 174 -4.42 2.14 -0.93
N ILE A 175 -5.32 1.52 -0.17
CA ILE A 175 -5.22 1.48 1.28
C ILE A 175 -4.74 0.11 1.74
N VAL A 176 -5.38 -0.97 1.28
CA VAL A 176 -5.11 -2.32 1.79
C VAL A 176 -3.86 -2.92 1.16
N THR A 177 -3.65 -2.73 -0.15
CA THR A 177 -2.47 -3.28 -0.86
C THR A 177 -1.16 -2.87 -0.21
N PRO A 178 -0.85 -1.57 -0.05
CA PRO A 178 0.46 -1.18 0.46
C PRO A 178 0.67 -1.59 1.92
N VAL A 179 -0.39 -1.63 2.74
CA VAL A 179 -0.33 -2.10 4.12
C VAL A 179 0.07 -3.58 4.16
N LEU A 180 -0.54 -4.42 3.32
CA LEU A 180 -0.18 -5.85 3.23
C LEU A 180 1.23 -6.07 2.67
N LEU A 181 1.65 -5.30 1.67
CA LEU A 181 3.02 -5.35 1.14
C LEU A 181 4.04 -4.96 2.22
N MET A 182 3.72 -3.96 3.04
CA MET A 182 4.55 -3.53 4.17
C MET A 182 4.67 -4.64 5.22
N PHE A 183 3.55 -5.28 5.61
CA PHE A 183 3.59 -6.39 6.57
C PHE A 183 4.34 -7.62 6.03
N HIS A 184 4.18 -7.94 4.75
CA HIS A 184 4.89 -9.06 4.14
C HIS A 184 6.40 -8.83 4.07
N ARG A 185 6.82 -7.59 3.77
CA ARG A 185 8.23 -7.19 3.69
C ARG A 185 8.80 -6.72 5.03
N ALA A 186 8.07 -6.87 6.12
CA ALA A 186 8.47 -6.35 7.42
C ALA A 186 9.69 -7.10 7.97
N GLN A 187 10.87 -6.82 7.41
CA GLN A 187 12.10 -6.73 8.18
C GLN A 187 11.94 -5.47 9.00
N TRP A 188 11.34 -5.60 10.19
CA TRP A 188 11.26 -4.51 11.14
C TRP A 188 12.66 -3.93 11.27
N SER A 189 12.90 -2.76 10.68
CA SER A 189 14.12 -2.04 10.95
C SER A 189 14.02 -1.67 12.42
N GLN A 190 14.66 -2.48 13.25
CA GLN A 190 14.87 -2.32 14.69
C GLN A 190 15.70 -1.04 14.92
N ARG A 191 15.14 0.11 14.55
CA ARG A 191 15.63 1.42 15.00
C ARG A 191 14.75 1.81 16.19
N PRO A 192 15.13 1.41 17.42
CA PRO A 192 14.31 1.59 18.63
C PRO A 192 13.94 3.05 18.92
N THR A 193 14.61 4.00 18.27
CA THR A 193 14.44 5.44 18.49
C THR A 193 13.16 6.05 17.90
N ARG A 194 12.36 5.32 17.09
CA ARG A 194 11.13 5.88 16.46
C ARG A 194 9.81 5.29 16.94
N TRP A 195 9.85 4.30 17.86
CA TRP A 195 8.64 3.65 18.37
C TRP A 195 7.76 4.58 19.21
N LYS A 196 8.37 5.46 20.01
CA LYS A 196 7.64 6.46 20.80
C LYS A 196 6.84 7.43 19.92
N GLU A 197 7.42 7.84 18.80
CA GLU A 197 6.75 8.73 17.85
C GLU A 197 5.63 8.00 17.09
N ALA A 198 5.86 6.74 16.70
CA ALA A 198 4.83 5.93 16.03
C ALA A 198 3.64 5.66 16.97
N MET A 199 3.92 5.40 18.24
CA MET A 199 2.91 5.27 19.30
C MET A 199 2.16 6.58 19.51
N GLY A 200 2.86 7.71 19.54
CA GLY A 200 2.25 9.05 19.65
C GLY A 200 1.35 9.36 18.46
N LEU A 201 1.78 9.05 17.24
CA LEU A 201 0.98 9.26 16.04
C LEU A 201 -0.23 8.33 15.98
N ALA A 202 -0.10 7.08 16.43
CA ALA A 202 -1.21 6.15 16.58
C ALA A 202 -2.22 6.66 17.63
N LEU A 203 -1.75 7.13 18.79
CA LEU A 203 -2.59 7.71 19.86
C LEU A 203 -3.32 8.98 19.39
N ILE A 204 -2.61 9.90 18.73
CA ILE A 204 -3.22 11.12 18.19
C ILE A 204 -4.24 10.77 17.12
N SER A 205 -3.93 9.83 16.22
CA SER A 205 -4.90 9.37 15.21
C SER A 205 -6.12 8.75 15.87
N LEU A 206 -5.92 7.88 16.87
CA LEU A 206 -6.96 7.17 17.61
C LEU A 206 -7.87 8.13 18.41
N ALA A 207 -7.38 9.29 18.83
CA ALA A 207 -8.18 10.30 19.52
C ALA A 207 -8.82 11.32 18.54
N ALA A 208 -8.04 11.88 17.62
CA ALA A 208 -8.45 12.98 16.76
C ALA A 208 -9.45 12.56 15.67
N VAL A 209 -9.27 11.37 15.08
CA VAL A 209 -10.12 10.91 13.98
C VAL A 209 -11.54 10.58 14.46
N PRO A 210 -11.76 9.82 15.56
CA PRO A 210 -13.11 9.60 16.09
C PRO A 210 -13.78 10.89 16.55
N PHE A 211 -13.01 11.81 17.16
CA PHE A 211 -13.52 13.12 17.55
C PHE A 211 -13.99 13.93 16.32
N ALA A 212 -13.17 13.96 15.26
CA ALA A 212 -13.50 14.68 14.02
C ALA A 212 -14.68 14.07 13.26
N THR A 213 -14.84 12.74 13.28
CA THR A 213 -15.90 12.02 12.55
C THR A 213 -17.23 12.01 13.28
N ARG A 214 -17.25 12.07 14.62
CA ARG A 214 -18.47 12.08 15.43
C ARG A 214 -18.93 13.48 15.82
N SER A 215 -18.11 14.51 15.64
CA SER A 215 -18.50 15.89 15.89
C SER A 215 -19.63 16.33 14.95
N PRO A 216 -20.64 17.07 15.45
CA PRO A 216 -21.71 17.63 14.61
C PRO A 216 -21.21 18.72 13.65
N ILE A 217 -20.02 19.27 13.92
CA ILE A 217 -19.31 20.20 13.02
C ILE A 217 -18.47 19.35 12.06
N SER A 218 -18.49 19.66 10.76
CA SER A 218 -17.72 18.93 9.72
C SER A 218 -16.20 19.13 9.86
N LEU A 219 -15.61 18.57 10.91
CA LEU A 219 -14.17 18.60 11.19
C LEU A 219 -13.38 17.53 10.42
N LEU A 220 -14.00 16.86 9.45
CA LEU A 220 -13.34 15.90 8.55
C LEU A 220 -12.10 16.50 7.87
N PHE A 221 -12.06 17.82 7.66
CA PHE A 221 -10.90 18.52 7.10
C PHE A 221 -9.70 18.61 8.07
N LEU A 222 -9.92 18.46 9.38
CA LEU A 222 -8.85 18.47 10.39
C LEU A 222 -7.95 17.21 10.32
N VAL A 223 -8.39 16.22 9.53
CA VAL A 223 -7.61 15.02 9.21
C VAL A 223 -6.44 15.35 8.29
N TYR A 224 -6.55 16.35 7.41
CA TYR A 224 -5.49 16.68 6.45
C TYR A 224 -4.17 17.11 7.13
N PRO A 225 -4.16 18.02 8.12
CA PRO A 225 -2.96 18.32 8.88
C PRO A 225 -2.31 17.09 9.54
N LEU A 226 -3.12 16.17 10.07
CA LEU A 226 -2.64 14.92 10.67
C LEU A 226 -1.99 14.01 9.62
N LEU A 227 -2.62 13.85 8.45
CA LEU A 227 -2.06 13.10 7.33
C LEU A 227 -0.76 13.73 6.83
N ILE A 228 -0.71 15.06 6.76
CA ILE A 228 0.49 15.78 6.33
C ILE A 228 1.63 15.53 7.31
N TRP A 229 1.36 15.67 8.60
CA TRP A 229 2.34 15.42 9.65
C TRP A 229 2.81 13.96 9.67
N ALA A 230 1.88 13.00 9.51
CA ALA A 230 2.18 11.58 9.43
C ALA A 230 3.09 11.25 8.24
N ALA A 231 2.83 11.86 7.08
CA ALA A 231 3.68 11.65 5.91
C ALA A 231 5.07 12.26 6.09
N LEU A 232 5.16 13.48 6.65
CA LEU A 232 6.45 14.14 6.87
C LEU A 232 7.33 13.35 7.84
N ARG A 233 6.75 12.76 8.90
CA ARG A 233 7.51 12.04 9.94
C ARG A 233 7.74 10.56 9.63
N PHE A 234 6.71 9.85 9.17
CA PHE A 234 6.70 8.40 8.94
C PHE A 234 6.62 8.01 7.47
N GLN A 235 6.78 8.99 6.57
CA GLN A 235 6.88 8.75 5.13
C GLN A 235 5.58 8.15 4.58
N LEU A 236 5.70 7.26 3.58
CA LEU A 236 4.55 6.65 2.93
C LEU A 236 3.73 5.78 3.89
N ALA A 237 4.40 4.99 4.74
CA ALA A 237 3.76 3.99 5.60
C ALA A 237 2.81 4.61 6.64
N GLY A 238 3.24 5.67 7.34
CA GLY A 238 2.41 6.32 8.35
C GLY A 238 1.21 7.06 7.74
N SER A 239 1.41 7.74 6.61
CA SER A 239 0.32 8.43 5.90
C SER A 239 -0.76 7.45 5.43
N MET A 240 -0.37 6.30 4.86
CA MET A 240 -1.31 5.28 4.38
C MET A 240 -2.11 4.63 5.52
N LEU A 241 -1.47 4.36 6.68
CA LEU A 241 -2.17 3.83 7.86
C LEU A 241 -3.14 4.85 8.47
N CYS A 242 -2.76 6.12 8.55
CA CYS A 242 -3.67 7.18 9.00
C CYS A 242 -4.83 7.39 8.03
N ALA A 243 -4.58 7.33 6.72
CA ALA A 243 -5.61 7.41 5.69
C ALA A 243 -6.58 6.22 5.79
N LEU A 244 -6.06 5.00 5.99
CA LEU A 244 -6.88 3.80 6.26
C LEU A 244 -7.77 4.02 7.47
N PHE A 245 -7.17 4.37 8.60
CA PHE A 245 -7.89 4.54 9.86
C PHE A 245 -8.98 5.61 9.73
N THR A 246 -8.66 6.72 9.09
CA THR A 246 -9.63 7.79 8.86
C THR A 246 -10.75 7.37 7.93
N SER A 247 -10.45 6.69 6.83
CA SER A 247 -11.47 6.24 5.89
C SER A 247 -12.42 5.22 6.53
N VAL A 248 -11.89 4.32 7.38
CA VAL A 248 -12.70 3.38 8.18
C VAL A 248 -13.58 4.12 9.17
N MET A 249 -13.05 5.07 9.95
CA MET A 249 -13.83 5.85 10.92
C MET A 249 -14.90 6.73 10.25
N ALA A 250 -14.60 7.34 9.10
CA ALA A 250 -15.58 8.10 8.32
C ALA A 250 -16.71 7.20 7.81
N THR A 251 -16.37 5.97 7.37
CA THR A 251 -17.36 4.97 6.96
C THR A 251 -18.23 4.49 8.12
N VAL A 252 -17.65 4.31 9.32
CA VAL A 252 -18.39 3.99 10.55
C VAL A 252 -19.34 5.14 10.91
N ALA A 253 -18.87 6.39 10.92
CA ALA A 253 -19.72 7.54 11.25
C ALA A 253 -20.86 7.74 10.24
N ALA A 254 -20.60 7.48 8.97
CA ALA A 254 -21.60 7.53 7.91
C ALA A 254 -22.65 6.41 8.02
N THR A 255 -22.24 5.18 8.36
CA THR A 255 -23.16 4.06 8.55
C THR A 255 -24.00 4.19 9.82
N ASP A 256 -23.42 4.73 10.90
CA ASP A 256 -24.12 5.00 12.16
C ASP A 256 -25.01 6.26 12.09
N ALA A 257 -25.03 6.98 10.96
CA ALA A 257 -25.73 8.26 10.77
C ALA A 257 -25.42 9.28 11.88
N VAL A 258 -24.14 9.40 12.26
CA VAL A 258 -23.66 10.32 13.29
C VAL A 258 -22.79 11.43 12.70
N GLY A 259 -22.64 12.50 13.47
CA GLY A 259 -21.78 13.63 13.10
C GLY A 259 -22.27 14.33 11.82
N PRO A 260 -21.39 14.58 10.82
CA PRO A 260 -21.76 15.29 9.60
C PRO A 260 -22.83 14.57 8.77
N PHE A 261 -23.01 13.26 8.95
CA PHE A 261 -23.87 12.42 8.12
C PHE A 261 -25.29 12.27 8.67
N ALA A 262 -25.58 12.77 9.88
CA ALA A 262 -26.83 12.52 10.59
C ALA A 262 -28.10 13.05 9.90
N ARG A 263 -27.97 14.07 9.05
CA ARG A 263 -29.12 14.69 8.34
C ARG A 263 -29.10 14.44 6.83
N MET A 264 -28.23 13.57 6.34
CA MET A 264 -28.04 13.35 4.92
C MET A 264 -28.81 12.13 4.42
N ASN A 265 -29.28 12.20 3.18
CA ASN A 265 -29.79 11.03 2.49
C ASN A 265 -28.63 10.09 2.10
N ARG A 266 -28.92 8.84 1.75
CA ARG A 266 -27.87 7.85 1.46
C ARG A 266 -27.00 8.20 0.25
N VAL A 267 -27.57 8.89 -0.74
CA VAL A 267 -26.85 9.36 -1.93
C VAL A 267 -25.87 10.49 -1.56
N GLU A 268 -26.30 11.44 -0.73
CA GLU A 268 -25.47 12.51 -0.20
C GLU A 268 -24.32 11.97 0.67
N VAL A 269 -24.59 11.01 1.55
CA VAL A 269 -23.57 10.32 2.35
C VAL A 269 -22.53 9.67 1.43
N MET A 270 -22.99 8.97 0.39
CA MET A 270 -22.13 8.32 -0.59
C MET A 270 -21.25 9.33 -1.34
N ILE A 271 -21.83 10.39 -1.89
CA ILE A 271 -21.10 11.44 -2.62
C ILE A 271 -20.07 12.10 -1.70
N LYS A 272 -20.44 12.45 -0.47
CA LYS A 272 -19.50 13.07 0.48
C LYS A 272 -18.37 12.13 0.86
N LEU A 273 -18.65 10.85 1.14
CA LEU A 273 -17.61 9.88 1.47
C LEU A 273 -16.65 9.65 0.30
N GLN A 274 -17.16 9.56 -0.93
CA GLN A 274 -16.31 9.37 -2.10
C GLN A 274 -15.46 10.60 -2.41
N ALA A 275 -16.05 11.79 -2.33
CA ALA A 275 -15.31 13.04 -2.47
C ALA A 275 -14.21 13.14 -1.39
N PHE A 276 -14.52 12.80 -0.14
CA PHE A 276 -13.58 12.78 0.96
C PHE A 276 -12.45 11.76 0.76
N ASN A 277 -12.78 10.50 0.45
CA ASN A 277 -11.79 9.46 0.22
C ASN A 277 -10.91 9.75 -1.01
N GLY A 278 -11.51 10.25 -2.09
CA GLY A 278 -10.80 10.64 -3.31
C GLY A 278 -9.84 11.80 -3.08
N THR A 279 -10.26 12.83 -2.36
CA THR A 279 -9.40 13.97 -2.01
C THR A 279 -8.28 13.56 -1.04
N MET A 280 -8.56 12.75 -0.02
CA MET A 280 -7.53 12.20 0.86
C MET A 280 -6.50 11.37 0.09
N ALA A 281 -6.95 10.49 -0.80
CA ALA A 281 -6.06 9.70 -1.63
C ALA A 281 -5.18 10.62 -2.49
N LEU A 282 -5.76 11.59 -3.20
CA LEU A 282 -4.99 12.54 -4.01
C LEU A 282 -3.96 13.32 -3.18
N THR A 283 -4.33 13.82 -1.99
CA THR A 283 -3.40 14.52 -1.10
C THR A 283 -2.29 13.60 -0.61
N ALA A 284 -2.61 12.37 -0.19
CA ALA A 284 -1.60 11.40 0.23
C ALA A 284 -0.60 11.10 -0.90
N LEU A 285 -1.06 11.10 -2.15
CA LEU A 285 -0.24 10.86 -3.32
C LEU A 285 0.62 12.04 -3.72
N LEU A 286 0.07 13.25 -3.74
CA LEU A 286 0.82 14.47 -3.98
C LEU A 286 1.90 14.64 -2.90
N LEU A 287 1.54 14.39 -1.65
CA LEU A 287 2.47 14.47 -0.54
C LEU A 287 3.53 13.38 -0.60
N SER A 288 3.16 12.17 -0.98
CA SER A 288 4.10 11.10 -1.31
C SER A 288 5.06 11.53 -2.42
N ALA A 289 4.55 12.16 -3.48
CA ALA A 289 5.35 12.65 -4.60
C ALA A 289 6.38 13.69 -4.16
N VAL A 290 5.95 14.71 -3.42
CA VAL A 290 6.81 15.77 -2.91
C VAL A 290 7.87 15.20 -1.95
N ILE A 291 7.49 14.34 -1.01
CA ILE A 291 8.43 13.74 -0.05
C ILE A 291 9.45 12.85 -0.78
N MET A 292 9.02 12.13 -1.81
CA MET A 292 9.90 11.28 -2.58
C MET A 292 10.86 12.09 -3.46
N GLU A 293 10.39 13.17 -4.07
CA GLU A 293 11.21 14.11 -4.84
C GLU A 293 12.27 14.75 -3.96
N GLN A 294 11.90 15.25 -2.77
CA GLN A 294 12.85 15.76 -1.79
C GLN A 294 13.91 14.74 -1.39
N ARG A 295 13.55 13.45 -1.26
CA ARG A 295 14.54 12.41 -0.97
C ARG A 295 15.49 12.15 -2.12
N ASN A 296 14.99 12.18 -3.35
CA ASN A 296 15.83 11.95 -4.50
C ASN A 296 16.87 13.07 -4.63
N THR A 297 16.43 14.32 -4.45
CA THR A 297 17.31 15.49 -4.38
C THR A 297 18.31 15.38 -3.22
N ARG A 298 17.87 14.96 -2.03
CA ARG A 298 18.77 14.78 -0.89
C ARG A 298 19.82 13.71 -1.14
N ARG A 299 19.43 12.57 -1.73
CA ARG A 299 20.35 11.48 -2.07
C ARG A 299 21.33 11.86 -3.18
N SER A 300 20.90 12.65 -4.17
CA SER A 300 21.82 13.14 -5.21
C SER A 300 22.85 14.09 -4.63
N VAL A 301 22.45 14.96 -3.69
CA VAL A 301 23.38 15.84 -2.96
C VAL A 301 24.34 15.04 -2.09
N GLU A 302 23.84 14.06 -1.32
CA GLU A 302 24.68 13.19 -0.48
C GLU A 302 25.72 12.41 -1.31
N ARG A 303 25.34 11.90 -2.48
CA ARG A 303 26.28 11.23 -3.41
C ARG A 303 27.31 12.19 -3.99
N ALA A 304 26.89 13.37 -4.45
CA ALA A 304 27.82 14.37 -4.98
C ALA A 304 28.85 14.81 -3.92
N CYS A 305 28.43 14.95 -2.65
CA CYS A 305 29.34 15.20 -1.54
C CYS A 305 30.30 14.03 -1.30
N GLN A 306 29.84 12.78 -1.36
CA GLN A 306 30.71 11.60 -1.22
C GLN A 306 31.74 11.52 -2.35
N GLU A 307 31.33 11.75 -3.60
CA GLU A 307 32.25 11.78 -4.75
C GLU A 307 33.31 12.89 -4.59
N LEU A 308 32.93 14.08 -4.10
CA LEU A 308 33.88 15.17 -3.81
C LEU A 308 34.87 14.79 -2.71
N VAL A 309 34.42 14.11 -1.66
CA VAL A 309 35.29 13.62 -0.58
C VAL A 309 36.26 12.57 -1.10
N GLU A 310 35.80 11.60 -1.89
CA GLU A 310 36.67 10.58 -2.50
C GLU A 310 37.73 11.20 -3.43
N VAL A 311 37.37 12.21 -4.22
CA VAL A 311 38.33 12.93 -5.09
C VAL A 311 39.35 13.71 -4.27
N LEU A 312 38.92 14.38 -3.20
CA LEU A 312 39.83 15.09 -2.28
C LEU A 312 40.79 14.14 -1.56
N GLU A 313 40.31 12.98 -1.10
CA GLU A 313 41.15 11.94 -0.51
C GLU A 313 42.18 11.41 -1.52
N HIS A 314 41.79 11.26 -2.79
CA HIS A 314 42.72 10.83 -3.84
C HIS A 314 43.80 11.86 -4.15
N LEU A 315 43.45 13.15 -4.23
CA LEU A 315 44.41 14.25 -4.48
C LEU A 315 45.37 14.45 -3.31
N THR A 316 44.88 14.39 -2.08
CA THR A 316 45.73 14.52 -0.87
C THR A 316 46.61 13.29 -0.64
N ALA A 317 46.20 12.11 -1.10
CA ALA A 317 47.04 10.91 -1.09
C ALA A 317 48.17 10.96 -2.14
N ASP A 318 47.96 11.63 -3.29
CA ASP A 318 48.99 11.78 -4.32
C ASP A 318 50.04 12.85 -3.96
N ASP A 319 49.62 13.93 -3.26
CA ASP A 319 50.51 14.99 -2.76
C ASP A 319 51.42 14.53 -1.59
N ASN A 320 51.02 13.45 -0.89
CA ASN A 320 51.81 12.82 0.19
C ASN A 320 52.77 11.73 -0.31
N ARG A 321 52.91 11.51 -1.63
CA ARG A 321 53.97 10.64 -2.15
C ARG A 321 55.31 11.38 -2.04
N PRO A 322 56.34 10.80 -1.40
CA PRO A 322 57.65 11.43 -1.32
C PRO A 322 58.12 11.74 -2.74
N SER A 323 58.51 12.99 -2.96
CA SER A 323 59.00 13.45 -4.26
C SER A 323 60.20 12.58 -4.64
N PRO A 324 60.37 12.17 -5.92
CA PRO A 324 61.59 11.50 -6.37
C PRO A 324 62.86 12.33 -6.12
N TYR A 325 62.70 13.60 -5.75
CA TYR A 325 63.76 14.55 -5.43
C TYR A 325 63.98 14.77 -3.92
N ASP A 326 63.28 14.09 -3.02
CA ASP A 326 63.55 14.22 -1.59
C ASP A 326 64.96 13.66 -1.28
N PRO A 327 65.91 14.49 -0.82
CA PRO A 327 67.26 14.03 -0.54
C PRO A 327 67.24 13.06 0.64
N PRO A 328 68.06 11.99 0.61
CA PRO A 328 68.10 11.03 1.70
C PRO A 328 68.45 11.72 3.01
N PRO A 329 67.89 11.26 4.16
CA PRO A 329 68.14 11.89 5.44
C PRO A 329 69.64 11.80 5.76
N PHE A 330 70.28 12.97 5.87
CA PHE A 330 71.68 13.10 6.26
C PHE A 330 71.91 12.38 7.60
N GLY A 331 72.73 11.33 7.56
CA GLY A 331 73.24 10.67 8.75
C GLY A 331 74.01 11.67 9.61
N ARG A 332 73.53 11.90 10.84
CA ARG A 332 74.31 12.59 11.86
C ARG A 332 75.37 11.63 12.38
N ASP A 333 76.58 11.72 11.84
CA ASP A 333 77.79 11.28 12.53
C ASP A 333 77.98 12.17 13.77
N GLY A 334 77.82 11.58 14.96
CA GLY A 334 78.20 12.19 16.24
C GLY A 334 79.60 11.72 16.65
N PRO A 335 80.50 12.60 17.13
CA PRO A 335 81.89 12.24 17.38
C PRO A 335 82.10 11.60 18.76
N HIS A 336 83.07 10.68 18.81
CA HIS A 336 83.95 10.33 19.92
C HIS A 336 83.40 10.31 21.37
N LYS A 337 83.40 9.11 21.97
CA LYS A 337 83.91 8.91 23.34
C LYS A 337 84.77 7.64 23.41
N ARG A 338 86.08 7.85 23.51
CA ARG A 338 87.01 6.95 24.22
C ARG A 338 87.05 7.36 25.69
N ASP A 339 87.59 6.46 26.51
CA ASP A 339 87.92 6.50 27.96
C ASP A 339 87.04 5.46 28.70
N GLY A 340 87.50 4.29 29.18
CA GLY A 340 88.80 3.90 29.75
C GLY A 340 88.75 4.12 31.27
N PHE A 341 88.31 3.18 32.11
CA PHE A 341 89.08 2.15 32.88
C PHE A 341 88.43 2.05 34.29
N PRO A 342 88.83 1.12 35.18
CA PRO A 342 88.97 -0.33 35.09
C PRO A 342 87.74 -1.09 35.65
#